data_AF-A0A662UVH8-F1
#
_entry.id   AF-A0A662UVH8-F1
#
_cell.length_a   1.000
_cell.length_b   1.000
_cell.length_c   1.000
_cell.angle_alpha   90.00
_cell.angle_beta   90.00
_cell.angle_gamma   90.00
#
_symmetry.space_group_name_H-M   'P 1'
#
loop_
_entity.id
_entity.type
_entity.pdbx_description
1 polymer ?
#
loop_
_entity_poly.entity_id
_entity_poly.type
_entity_poly.pdbx_seq_one_letter_code
_entity_poly.pdbx_strand_id
1 'polypeptide(L)'
;MGLKEYAVRRGLQTIATFFILITVGFFLFRVMPGDPTAILLLNPRIPPETRQLLRQQLGLDKPLWLQYFYYIKNFFLGEFGYSFHTGKPVVEMIFGYRLINTLILVGTSVVLAIAIGIALGALAALRRGTKVDVALLTFS
;
A
#
# COMPACT_ATOMS: atom_id res chain seq x y z
N MET A 1 6.36 -29.40 -13.09
CA MET A 1 5.28 -28.87 -12.24
C MET A 1 4.01 -28.85 -13.05
N GLY A 2 2.97 -29.56 -12.61
CA GLY A 2 1.66 -29.50 -13.26
C GLY A 2 1.00 -28.14 -13.04
N LEU A 3 0.06 -27.75 -13.91
CA LEU A 3 -0.69 -26.49 -13.79
C LEU A 3 -1.33 -26.32 -12.39
N LYS A 4 -1.83 -27.42 -11.80
CA LYS A 4 -2.41 -27.45 -10.44
C LYS A 4 -1.37 -27.11 -9.37
N GLU A 5 -0.19 -27.70 -9.45
CA GLU A 5 0.90 -27.48 -8.49
C GLU A 5 1.43 -26.05 -8.58
N TYR A 6 1.55 -25.52 -9.81
CA TYR A 6 1.93 -24.13 -10.04
C TYR A 6 0.88 -23.15 -9.47
N ALA A 7 -0.41 -23.38 -9.74
CA ALA A 7 -1.49 -22.53 -9.24
C ALA A 7 -1.56 -22.51 -7.71
N VAL A 8 -1.42 -23.67 -7.05
CA VAL A 8 -1.39 -23.77 -5.58
C VAL A 8 -0.19 -23.04 -5.00
N ARG A 9 1.01 -23.28 -5.55
CA ARG A 9 2.23 -22.61 -5.08
C ARG A 9 2.13 -21.09 -5.22
N ARG A 10 1.64 -20.60 -6.37
CA ARG A 10 1.43 -19.16 -6.60
C ARG A 10 0.36 -18.59 -5.69
N GLY A 11 -0.76 -19.29 -5.50
CA GLY A 11 -1.82 -18.88 -4.58
C GLY A 11 -1.31 -18.71 -3.15
N LEU A 12 -0.55 -19.68 -2.64
CA LEU A 12 0.06 -19.62 -1.31
C LEU A 12 1.05 -18.45 -1.19
N GLN A 13 1.90 -18.23 -2.20
CA GLN A 13 2.82 -17.09 -2.22
C GLN A 13 2.10 -15.74 -2.21
N THR A 14 1.00 -15.62 -2.96
CA THR A 14 0.18 -14.41 -2.98
C THR A 14 -0.46 -14.16 -1.62
N ILE A 15 -1.09 -15.18 -1.03
CA ILE A 15 -1.71 -15.07 0.30
C ILE A 15 -0.66 -14.68 1.36
N ALA A 16 0.51 -15.32 1.35
CA ALA A 16 1.60 -14.99 2.26
C ALA A 16 2.07 -13.54 2.09
N THR A 17 2.23 -13.08 0.84
CA THR A 17 2.60 -11.70 0.55
C THR A 17 1.57 -10.71 1.08
N PHE A 18 0.27 -10.93 0.82
CA PHE A 18 -0.80 -10.08 1.35
C PHE A 18 -0.82 -10.06 2.87
N PHE A 19 -0.66 -11.22 3.51
CA PHE A 19 -0.61 -11.32 4.96
C PHE A 19 0.57 -10.52 5.54
N ILE A 20 1.75 -10.64 4.94
CA ILE A 20 2.92 -9.84 5.32
C ILE A 20 2.63 -8.36 5.15
N LEU A 21 2.06 -7.92 4.03
CA LEU A 21 1.75 -6.51 3.79
C LEU A 21 0.76 -5.93 4.80
N ILE A 22 -0.32 -6.66 5.11
CA ILE A 22 -1.31 -6.27 6.12
C ILE A 22 -0.65 -6.15 7.49
N THR A 23 0.20 -7.12 7.84
CA THR A 23 0.91 -7.15 9.13
C THR A 23 1.91 -6.01 9.25
N VAL A 24 2.73 -5.80 8.21
CA VAL A 24 3.67 -4.68 8.14
C VAL A 24 2.90 -3.37 8.22
N GLY A 25 1.80 -3.21 7.50
CA GLY A 25 0.95 -2.01 7.57
C GLY A 25 0.45 -1.72 8.98
N PHE A 26 0.00 -2.74 9.71
CA PHE A 26 -0.43 -2.63 11.10
C PHE A 26 0.69 -2.10 12.02
N PHE A 27 1.90 -2.64 11.90
CA PHE A 27 3.03 -2.22 12.75
C PHE A 27 3.66 -0.91 12.29
N LEU A 28 3.71 -0.64 10.98
CA LEU A 28 4.31 0.55 10.41
C LEU A 28 3.73 1.81 11.03
N PHE A 29 2.39 1.92 11.10
CA PHE A 29 1.75 3.09 11.71
C PHE A 29 2.02 3.23 13.21
N ARG A 30 2.33 2.15 13.93
CA ARG A 30 2.63 2.20 15.37
C ARG A 30 4.08 2.58 15.67
N VAL A 31 4.99 2.35 14.73
CA VAL A 31 6.41 2.68 14.85
C VAL A 31 6.73 4.04 14.24
N MET A 32 5.94 4.48 13.25
CA MET A 32 6.20 5.71 12.53
C MET A 32 5.95 6.94 13.40
N PRO A 33 6.92 7.87 13.52
CA PRO A 33 6.67 9.16 14.14
C PRO A 33 5.64 9.91 13.30
N GLY A 34 4.53 10.31 13.94
CA GLY A 34 3.40 10.94 13.25
C GLY A 34 2.25 10.00 12.89
N ASP A 35 2.09 8.87 13.61
CA ASP A 35 0.83 8.11 13.62
C ASP A 35 -0.36 9.08 13.82
N PRO A 36 -1.34 9.12 12.90
CA PRO A 36 -2.52 9.96 13.05
C PRO A 36 -3.26 9.75 14.37
N THR A 37 -3.25 8.53 14.92
CA THR A 37 -3.85 8.28 16.22
C THR A 37 -3.05 8.93 17.35
N ALA A 38 -1.72 8.87 17.29
CA ALA A 38 -0.86 9.57 18.24
C ALA A 38 -0.98 11.10 18.09
N ILE A 39 -1.01 11.63 16.87
CA ILE A 39 -1.18 13.07 16.61
C ILE A 39 -2.52 13.56 17.16
N LEU A 40 -3.60 12.82 16.91
CA LEU A 40 -4.93 13.16 17.44
C LEU A 40 -4.94 13.11 18.96
N LEU A 41 -4.33 12.10 19.58
CA LEU A 41 -4.26 11.95 21.03
C LEU A 41 -3.29 12.90 21.72
N LEU A 42 -2.31 13.46 20.99
CA LEU A 42 -1.37 14.46 21.50
C LEU A 42 -1.82 15.88 21.21
N ASN A 43 -2.94 16.08 20.51
CA ASN A 43 -3.46 17.41 20.22
C ASN A 43 -3.91 18.11 21.51
N PRO A 44 -3.26 19.22 21.93
CA PRO A 44 -3.56 19.90 23.19
C PRO A 44 -4.94 20.55 23.20
N ARG A 45 -5.59 20.70 22.04
CA ARG A 45 -6.96 21.24 21.92
C ARG A 45 -8.04 20.23 22.31
N ILE A 46 -7.70 18.95 22.45
CA ILE A 46 -8.67 17.91 22.84
C ILE A 46 -8.65 17.76 24.37
N PRO A 47 -9.81 17.92 25.05
CA PRO A 47 -9.92 17.67 26.49
C PRO A 47 -9.47 16.26 26.87
N PRO A 48 -8.87 16.05 28.06
CA PRO A 48 -8.37 14.74 28.48
C PRO A 48 -9.47 13.65 28.48
N GLU A 49 -10.70 14.00 28.86
CA GLU A 49 -11.85 13.09 28.84
C GLU A 49 -12.18 12.62 27.41
N THR A 50 -12.19 13.54 26.45
CA THR A 50 -12.42 13.23 25.04
C THR A 50 -11.30 12.36 24.45
N ARG A 51 -10.05 12.54 24.89
CA ARG A 51 -8.93 11.68 24.46
C ARG A 51 -9.10 10.25 24.92
N GLN A 52 -9.59 10.04 26.15
CA GLN A 52 -9.82 8.71 26.68
C GLN A 52 -10.98 8.01 25.96
N LEU A 53 -12.05 8.75 25.67
CA LEU A 53 -13.16 8.26 24.85
C LEU A 53 -12.68 7.84 23.45
N LEU A 54 -11.85 8.67 22.79
CA LEU A 54 -11.28 8.37 21.48
C LEU A 54 -10.38 7.13 21.51
N ARG A 55 -9.57 6.94 22.56
CA ARG A 55 -8.77 5.72 22.73
C ARG A 55 -9.64 4.47 22.77
N GLN A 56 -10.73 4.51 23.52
CA GLN A 56 -11.67 3.39 23.62
C GLN A 56 -12.40 3.13 22.30
N GLN A 57 -12.85 4.20 21.62
CA GLN A 57 -13.52 4.09 20.32
C GLN A 57 -12.61 3.52 19.23
N LEU A 58 -11.32 3.87 19.25
CA LEU A 58 -10.31 3.33 18.33
C LEU A 58 -9.76 1.96 18.77
N GLY A 59 -10.20 1.44 19.92
CA GLY A 59 -9.73 0.16 20.47
C GLY A 59 -8.26 0.16 20.89
N LEU A 60 -7.67 1.34 21.09
CA LEU A 60 -6.26 1.52 21.47
C LEU A 60 -6.00 1.18 22.95
N ASP A 61 -7.07 1.01 23.74
CA ASP A 61 -7.07 0.53 25.12
C ASP A 61 -6.85 -0.99 25.22
N LYS A 62 -7.03 -1.72 24.13
CA LYS A 62 -6.96 -3.19 24.12
C LYS A 62 -5.52 -3.71 23.95
N PRO A 63 -5.22 -4.95 24.37
CA PRO A 63 -3.93 -5.59 24.08
C PRO A 63 -3.63 -5.64 22.58
N LEU A 64 -2.36 -5.54 22.19
CA LEU A 64 -1.93 -5.45 20.79
C LEU A 64 -2.42 -6.61 19.91
N TRP A 65 -2.42 -7.83 20.44
CA TRP A 65 -2.90 -9.01 19.71
C TRP A 65 -4.39 -8.89 19.35
N LEU A 66 -5.20 -8.30 20.23
CA LEU A 66 -6.63 -8.11 20.01
C LEU A 66 -6.89 -6.97 19.03
N GLN A 67 -6.09 -5.89 19.10
CA GLN A 67 -6.11 -4.84 18.08
C GLN A 67 -5.78 -5.38 16.68
N TYR A 68 -4.77 -6.25 16.59
CA TYR A 68 -4.38 -6.89 15.33
C TYR A 68 -5.47 -7.81 14.79
N PHE A 69 -6.10 -8.60 15.66
CA PHE A 69 -7.22 -9.46 15.27
C PHE A 69 -8.39 -8.64 14.70
N TYR A 70 -8.78 -7.56 15.38
CA TYR A 70 -9.83 -6.67 14.86
C TYR A 70 -9.42 -5.99 13.55
N TYR A 71 -8.16 -5.58 13.42
CA TYR A 71 -7.66 -4.99 12.18
C TYR A 71 -7.78 -5.96 10.99
N ILE A 72 -7.36 -7.21 11.15
CA ILE A 72 -7.51 -8.23 10.11
C ILE A 72 -8.99 -8.52 9.81
N LYS A 73 -9.79 -8.72 10.86
CA LYS A 73 -11.24 -8.99 10.71
C LYS A 73 -11.92 -7.88 9.92
N ASN A 74 -11.68 -6.63 10.30
CA ASN A 74 -12.26 -5.46 9.65
C ASN A 74 -11.78 -5.32 8.20
N PHE A 75 -10.50 -5.60 7.92
CA PHE A 75 -9.96 -5.62 6.56
C PHE A 75 -10.73 -6.58 5.65
N PHE A 76 -10.99 -7.81 6.09
CA PHE A 76 -11.74 -8.79 5.31
C PHE A 76 -13.23 -8.51 5.20
N LEU A 77 -13.80 -7.77 6.16
CA LEU A 77 -15.19 -7.29 6.10
C LEU A 77 -15.36 -6.03 5.25
N GLY A 78 -14.26 -5.43 4.75
CA GLY A 78 -14.30 -4.16 4.03
C GLY A 78 -14.49 -2.93 4.92
N GLU A 79 -14.39 -3.11 6.24
CA GLU A 79 -14.56 -2.07 7.26
C GLU A 79 -13.24 -1.32 7.48
N PHE A 80 -12.83 -0.51 6.50
CA PHE A 80 -11.56 0.24 6.59
C PHE A 80 -11.63 1.49 7.49
N GLY A 81 -12.82 1.81 8.02
CA GLY A 81 -13.04 2.96 8.88
C GLY A 81 -12.98 4.30 8.14
N TYR A 82 -12.60 5.35 8.87
CA TYR A 82 -12.59 6.74 8.41
C TYR A 82 -11.16 7.28 8.31
N SER A 83 -10.91 8.17 7.36
CA SER A 83 -9.63 8.87 7.32
C SER A 83 -9.51 9.89 8.45
N PHE A 84 -8.40 9.83 9.17
CA PHE A 84 -8.05 10.82 10.19
C PHE A 84 -7.82 12.24 9.63
N HIS A 85 -7.58 12.38 8.33
CA HIS A 85 -7.34 13.68 7.71
C HIS A 85 -8.62 14.32 7.17
N THR A 86 -9.48 13.54 6.52
CA THR A 86 -10.66 14.06 5.81
C THR A 86 -11.98 13.74 6.50
N GLY A 87 -11.98 12.83 7.49
CA GLY A 87 -13.18 12.35 8.16
C GLY A 87 -14.12 11.52 7.28
N LYS A 88 -13.71 11.17 6.05
CA LYS A 88 -14.54 10.41 5.10
C LYS A 88 -14.30 8.90 5.22
N PRO A 89 -15.28 8.05 4.86
CA PRO A 89 -15.08 6.61 4.77
C PRO A 89 -13.93 6.26 3.81
N VAL A 90 -13.00 5.42 4.26
CA VAL A 90 -11.81 5.04 3.49
C VAL A 90 -12.19 4.29 2.21
N VAL A 91 -13.21 3.42 2.28
CA VAL A 91 -13.77 2.71 1.12
C VAL A 91 -14.15 3.69 0.01
N GLU A 92 -14.94 4.72 0.34
CA GLU A 92 -15.40 5.71 -0.63
C GLU A 92 -14.24 6.50 -1.26
N MET A 93 -13.21 6.84 -0.48
CA MET A 93 -12.04 7.51 -1.03
C MET A 93 -11.24 6.62 -1.97
N ILE A 94 -11.08 5.33 -1.63
CA ILE A 94 -10.37 4.36 -2.46
C ILE A 94 -11.10 4.20 -3.80
N PHE A 95 -12.37 3.80 -3.75
CA PHE A 95 -13.13 3.47 -4.96
C PHE A 95 -13.63 4.69 -5.73
N GLY A 96 -13.82 5.83 -5.05
CA GLY A 96 -14.36 7.03 -5.68
C GLY A 96 -13.35 7.72 -6.62
N TYR A 97 -12.11 7.91 -6.19
CA TYR A 97 -11.13 8.66 -7.00
C TYR A 97 -9.69 8.17 -6.89
N ARG A 98 -9.26 7.58 -5.76
CA ARG A 98 -7.85 7.19 -5.61
C ARG A 98 -7.49 6.04 -6.54
N LEU A 99 -8.34 5.02 -6.64
CA LEU A 99 -8.11 3.86 -7.50
C LEU A 99 -8.02 4.27 -8.97
N ILE A 100 -8.98 5.08 -9.46
CA ILE A 100 -8.97 5.54 -10.85
C ILE A 100 -7.74 6.42 -11.15
N ASN A 101 -7.35 7.31 -10.23
CA ASN A 101 -6.15 8.11 -10.39
C ASN A 101 -4.89 7.24 -10.47
N THR A 102 -4.78 6.22 -9.63
CA THR A 102 -3.66 5.26 -9.70
C THR A 102 -3.68 4.48 -11.01
N LEU A 103 -4.85 4.05 -11.49
CA LEU A 103 -4.96 3.33 -12.76
C LEU A 103 -4.55 4.22 -13.95
N ILE A 104 -4.96 5.49 -13.95
CA ILE A 104 -4.55 6.45 -14.97
C ILE A 104 -3.03 6.68 -14.90
N LEU A 105 -2.49 6.92 -13.71
CA LEU A 105 -1.07 7.21 -13.53
C LEU A 105 -0.20 6.00 -13.89
N VAL A 106 -0.51 4.81 -13.38
CA VAL A 106 0.23 3.59 -13.67
C VAL A 106 0.05 3.21 -15.14
N GLY A 107 -1.18 3.26 -15.66
CA GLY A 107 -1.45 2.94 -17.05
C GLY A 107 -0.67 3.82 -18.02
N THR A 108 -0.72 5.14 -17.82
CA THR A 108 0.06 6.08 -18.65
C THR A 108 1.56 5.88 -18.50
N SER A 109 2.05 5.68 -17.27
CA SER A 109 3.48 5.41 -17.03
C SER A 109 3.95 4.14 -17.73
N VAL A 110 3.15 3.06 -17.69
CA VAL A 110 3.47 1.79 -18.34
C VAL A 110 3.51 1.95 -19.86
N VAL A 111 2.52 2.64 -20.45
CA VAL A 111 2.50 2.89 -21.90
C VAL A 111 3.74 3.68 -22.33
N LEU A 112 4.08 4.74 -21.62
CA LEU A 112 5.27 5.55 -21.90
C LEU A 112 6.56 4.74 -21.70
N ALA A 113 6.67 3.98 -20.62
CA ALA A 113 7.83 3.13 -20.33
C ALA A 113 8.04 2.08 -21.42
N ILE A 114 6.97 1.45 -21.91
CA ILE A 114 7.03 0.50 -23.03
C ILE A 114 7.47 1.21 -24.31
N ALA A 115 6.87 2.35 -24.65
CA ALA A 115 7.21 3.09 -25.87
C ALA A 115 8.69 3.54 -25.88
N ILE A 116 9.15 4.15 -24.78
CA ILE A 116 10.53 4.60 -24.62
C ILE A 116 11.48 3.39 -24.59
N GLY A 117 11.13 2.34 -23.85
CA GLY A 117 11.93 1.12 -23.74
C GLY A 117 12.12 0.43 -25.09
N ILE A 118 11.07 0.34 -25.91
CA ILE A 118 11.16 -0.20 -27.28
C ILE A 118 12.05 0.69 -28.16
N ALA A 119 11.89 2.01 -28.11
CA ALA A 119 12.69 2.93 -28.93
C ALA A 119 14.19 2.86 -28.57
N LEU A 120 14.51 2.89 -27.27
CA LEU A 120 15.88 2.77 -26.78
C LEU A 120 16.48 1.39 -27.06
N GLY A 121 15.69 0.32 -26.88
CA GLY A 121 16.11 -1.05 -27.20
C GLY A 121 16.39 -1.24 -28.69
N ALA A 122 15.56 -0.67 -29.57
CA ALA A 122 15.79 -0.70 -31.01
C ALA A 122 17.05 0.09 -31.41
N LEU A 123 17.28 1.27 -30.80
CA LEU A 123 18.48 2.06 -31.06
C LEU A 123 19.77 1.33 -30.61
N ALA A 124 19.74 0.69 -29.44
CA ALA A 124 20.84 -0.14 -28.95
C ALA A 124 21.14 -1.29 -29.92
N ALA A 125 20.10 -1.99 -30.40
CA ALA A 125 20.24 -3.07 -31.37
C ALA A 125 20.85 -2.62 -32.71
N LEU A 126 20.48 -1.44 -33.22
CA LEU A 126 21.03 -0.87 -34.45
C LEU A 126 22.48 -0.37 -34.29
N ARG A 127 22.87 0.05 -33.09
CA ARG A 127 24.23 0.54 -32.77
C ARG A 127 25.02 -0.43 -31.90
N ARG A 128 24.79 -1.72 -32.10
CA ARG A 128 25.37 -2.82 -31.33
C ARG A 128 26.90 -2.70 -31.24
N GLY A 129 27.45 -2.81 -30.04
CA GLY A 129 28.89 -2.76 -29.77
C GLY A 129 29.49 -1.34 -29.68
N THR A 130 28.68 -0.29 -29.81
CA THR A 130 29.14 1.10 -29.60
C THR A 130 29.02 1.53 -28.14
N LYS A 131 29.67 2.64 -27.76
CA LYS A 131 29.54 3.21 -26.40
C LYS A 131 28.09 3.55 -26.02
N VAL A 132 27.23 3.80 -27.02
CA VAL A 132 25.79 4.08 -26.81
C VAL A 132 25.03 2.81 -26.41
N ASP A 133 25.36 1.65 -26.99
CA ASP A 133 24.78 0.35 -26.64
C ASP A 133 25.15 -0.05 -25.19
N VAL A 134 26.44 0.05 -24.84
CA VAL A 134 26.93 -0.27 -23.48
C VAL A 134 26.31 0.66 -22.42
N ALA A 135 26.17 1.95 -22.72
CA ALA A 135 25.54 2.89 -21.79
C ALA A 135 24.06 2.55 -21.55
N LEU A 136 23.30 2.24 -22.61
CA LEU A 136 21.88 1.91 -22.49
C LEU A 136 21.64 0.59 -21.75
N LEU A 137 22.49 -0.42 -21.95
CA LEU A 137 22.40 -1.71 -21.25
C LEU A 137 22.79 -1.63 -19.77
N THR A 138 23.67 -0.71 -19.38
CA THR A 138 24.09 -0.54 -17.97
C THR A 138 23.03 0.19 -17.15
N PHE A 139 22.21 1.04 -17.79
CA PHE A 139 21.12 1.78 -17.16
C PHE A 139 19.77 1.04 -17.15
N SER A 140 19.65 -0.08 -17.87
CA SER A 140 18.45 -0.94 -17.90
C SER A 140 18.48 -1.95 -16.76
#